data_AF-A0A381YSD2-F1
#
_entry.id   AF-A0A381YSD2-F1
#
_cell.length_a   1.000
_cell.length_b   1.000
_cell.length_c   1.000
_cell.angle_alpha   90.00
_cell.angle_beta   90.00
_cell.angle_gamma   90.00
#
_symmetry.space_group_name_H-M   'P 1'
#
loop_
_entity.id
_entity.type
_entity.pdbx_description
1 polymer ?
#
loop_
_entity_poly.entity_id
_entity_poly.type
_entity_poly.pdbx_seq_one_letter_code
_entity_poly.pdbx_strand_id
1 'polypeptide(L)'
;MANRAKANLNGVVGENIVSLCDVDSNFLSHEASRFPRAHRYADFRRMIGREKLDALVVSTPDHTHAVATATGLHHGLHVYCEKPLTRTVSECRAVTELARRKKLITQMGTQIHAGDNYRRVVELLRADAIGTVKEVHVWVGGNLGGGSRG
;
A
#
# COMPACT_ATOMS: atom_id res chain seq x y z
N MET A 1 -8.31 -0.22 9.82
CA MET A 1 -6.95 -0.45 10.34
C MET A 1 -6.27 0.91 10.43
N ALA A 2 -6.22 1.49 11.62
CA ALA A 2 -5.47 2.71 11.84
C ALA A 2 -3.95 2.40 11.81
N ASN A 3 -3.14 3.35 11.34
CA ASN A 3 -1.67 3.37 11.49
C ASN A 3 -0.80 2.55 10.50
N ARG A 4 -1.31 2.17 9.32
CA ARG A 4 -0.45 1.60 8.25
C ARG A 4 0.58 2.58 7.71
N ALA A 5 0.25 3.88 7.66
CA ALA A 5 1.16 4.92 7.21
C ALA A 5 2.48 4.93 8.02
N LYS A 6 2.41 4.89 9.36
CA LYS A 6 3.60 4.83 10.21
C LYS A 6 4.41 3.55 10.00
N ALA A 7 3.74 2.41 9.86
CA ALA A 7 4.42 1.13 9.62
C ALA A 7 5.17 1.12 8.27
N ASN A 8 4.55 1.63 7.21
CA ASN A 8 5.19 1.72 5.91
C ASN A 8 6.31 2.75 5.89
N LEU A 9 6.13 3.89 6.56
CA LEU A 9 7.18 4.89 6.73
C LEU A 9 8.40 4.30 7.47
N ASN A 10 8.16 3.49 8.51
CA ASN A 10 9.22 2.75 9.21
C ASN A 10 9.95 1.74 8.30
N GLY A 11 9.24 1.15 7.33
CA GLY A 11 9.82 0.22 6.36
C GLY A 11 10.75 0.87 5.34
N VAL A 12 10.70 2.20 5.19
CA VAL A 12 11.49 2.95 4.18
C VAL A 12 12.42 4.01 4.79
N VAL A 13 12.65 3.99 6.11
CA VAL A 13 13.47 5.02 6.80
C VAL A 13 14.93 5.06 6.32
N GLY A 14 15.41 3.96 5.72
CA GLY A 14 16.75 3.88 5.13
C GLY A 14 16.87 4.62 3.79
N GLU A 15 15.75 5.00 3.19
CA GLU A 15 15.68 5.70 1.91
C GLU A 15 15.67 7.22 2.09
N ASN A 16 15.89 7.95 0.99
CA ASN A 16 15.76 9.40 1.00
C ASN A 16 14.29 9.84 0.95
N ILE A 17 13.72 10.18 2.11
CA ILE A 17 12.36 10.72 2.20
C ILE A 17 12.34 12.18 1.72
N VAL A 18 12.03 12.38 0.43
CA VAL A 18 11.96 13.71 -0.22
C VAL A 18 10.76 14.52 0.26
N SER A 19 9.60 13.87 0.43
CA SER A 19 8.36 14.56 0.80
C SER A 19 7.38 13.66 1.54
N LEU A 20 6.59 14.27 2.41
CA LEU A 20 5.48 13.65 3.13
C LEU A 20 4.18 14.38 2.81
N CYS A 21 3.09 13.63 2.66
CA CYS A 21 1.77 14.18 2.37
C CYS A 21 0.70 13.59 3.28
N ASP A 22 0.00 14.45 4.01
CA ASP A 22 -1.19 14.08 4.77
C ASP A 22 -2.13 15.30 4.92
N VAL A 23 -3.44 15.06 4.93
CA VAL A 23 -4.43 16.10 5.20
C VAL A 23 -4.53 16.42 6.69
N ASP A 24 -4.14 15.47 7.55
CA ASP A 24 -3.98 15.68 8.99
C ASP A 24 -2.64 16.36 9.28
N SER A 25 -2.68 17.66 9.56
CA SER A 25 -1.50 18.46 9.85
C SER A 25 -0.79 18.07 11.14
N ASN A 26 -1.49 17.48 12.11
CA ASN A 26 -0.90 17.02 13.36
C ASN A 26 -0.07 15.76 13.11
N PHE A 27 -0.64 14.77 12.42
CA PHE A 27 0.08 13.55 12.03
C PHE A 27 1.28 13.88 11.13
N LEU A 28 1.08 14.73 10.11
CA LEU A 28 2.14 15.17 9.20
C LEU A 28 3.29 15.85 9.95
N SER A 29 2.98 16.76 10.86
CA SER A 29 4.01 17.48 11.62
C SER A 29 4.77 16.56 12.58
N HIS A 30 4.07 15.62 13.21
CA HIS A 30 4.69 14.63 14.08
C HIS A 30 5.68 13.75 13.31
N GLU A 31 5.27 13.15 12.20
CA GLU A 31 6.14 12.27 11.44
C GLU A 31 7.26 13.03 10.69
N ALA A 32 6.98 14.25 10.18
CA ALA A 32 7.98 15.09 9.52
C ALA A 32 9.13 15.52 10.46
N SER A 33 8.91 15.54 11.78
CA SER A 33 9.98 15.82 12.75
C SER A 33 11.14 14.82 12.66
N ARG A 34 10.87 13.60 12.18
CA ARG A 34 11.86 12.54 11.96
C ARG A 34 12.63 12.72 10.66
N PHE A 35 12.11 13.53 9.74
CA PHE A 35 12.64 13.73 8.39
C PHE A 35 12.75 15.23 8.09
N PRO A 36 13.68 15.96 8.74
CA PRO A 36 13.73 17.42 8.69
C PRO A 36 13.98 18.01 7.29
N ARG A 37 14.45 17.19 6.34
CA ARG A 37 14.65 17.57 4.94
C ARG A 37 13.43 17.31 4.05
N ALA A 38 12.42 16.59 4.53
CA ALA A 38 11.25 16.24 3.75
C ALA A 38 10.31 17.43 3.60
N HIS A 39 9.92 17.75 2.36
CA HIS A 39 8.89 18.75 2.11
C HIS A 39 7.50 18.24 2.52
N ARG A 40 6.66 19.14 3.04
CA ARG A 40 5.35 18.79 3.59
C ARG A 40 4.23 19.24 2.65
N TYR A 41 3.28 18.34 2.40
CA TYR A 41 2.13 18.59 1.54
C TYR A 41 0.82 18.16 2.19
N ALA A 42 -0.27 18.86 1.89
CA ALA A 42 -1.63 18.42 2.21
C ALA A 42 -2.36 17.85 0.99
N ASP A 43 -1.75 17.92 -0.20
CA ASP A 43 -2.31 17.45 -1.45
C ASP A 43 -1.26 16.67 -2.25
N PHE A 44 -1.49 15.37 -2.42
CA PHE A 44 -0.57 14.47 -3.11
C PHE A 44 -0.39 14.85 -4.58
N ARG A 45 -1.38 15.50 -5.22
CA ARG A 45 -1.28 15.93 -6.62
C ARG A 45 -0.25 17.04 -6.76
N ARG A 46 -0.23 17.97 -5.80
CA ARG A 46 0.76 19.05 -5.74
C ARG A 46 2.15 18.51 -5.42
N MET A 47 2.24 17.54 -4.51
CA MET A 47 3.50 16.85 -4.20
C MET A 47 4.09 16.19 -5.44
N ILE A 48 3.31 15.30 -6.10
CA ILE A 48 3.75 14.54 -7.28
C ILE A 48 4.11 15.48 -8.45
N GLY A 49 3.40 16.60 -8.62
CA GLY A 49 3.67 17.55 -9.69
C GLY A 49 4.88 18.47 -9.46
N ARG A 50 5.38 18.59 -8.22
CA ARG A 50 6.48 19.52 -7.86
C ARG A 50 7.77 18.80 -7.53
N GLU A 51 7.68 17.65 -6.89
CA GLU A 51 8.84 16.92 -6.41
C GLU A 51 9.44 16.04 -7.49
N LYS A 52 10.76 15.84 -7.42
CA LYS A 52 11.45 14.80 -8.19
C LYS A 52 11.50 13.54 -7.33
N LEU A 53 10.66 12.57 -7.67
CA LEU A 53 10.49 11.32 -6.93
C LEU A 53 10.82 10.14 -7.84
N ASP A 54 11.35 9.07 -7.27
CA ASP A 54 11.54 7.79 -7.98
C ASP A 54 10.39 6.80 -7.69
N ALA A 55 9.84 6.88 -6.48
CA ALA A 55 8.78 6.00 -6.01
C ALA A 55 7.79 6.72 -5.08
N LEU A 56 6.60 6.14 -4.95
CA LEU A 56 5.50 6.59 -4.10
C LEU A 56 5.03 5.45 -3.18
N VAL A 57 4.86 5.77 -1.89
CA VAL A 57 4.24 4.89 -0.90
C VAL A 57 2.85 5.43 -0.56
N VAL A 58 1.80 4.76 -1.01
CA VAL A 58 0.40 5.14 -0.81
C VAL A 58 -0.16 4.37 0.37
N SER A 59 -0.39 5.09 1.48
CA SER A 59 -0.98 4.54 2.72
C SER A 59 -2.19 5.36 3.21
N THR A 60 -2.83 6.08 2.29
CA THR A 60 -3.99 6.95 2.53
C THR A 60 -5.25 6.11 2.81
N PRO A 61 -6.42 6.71 3.08
CA PRO A 61 -7.67 5.94 3.12
C PRO A 61 -7.97 5.25 1.78
N ASP A 62 -8.59 4.06 1.87
CA ASP A 62 -8.88 3.13 0.76
C ASP A 62 -9.50 3.78 -0.49
N HIS A 63 -10.44 4.72 -0.31
CA HIS A 63 -11.12 5.42 -1.39
C HIS A 63 -10.22 6.32 -2.25
N THR A 64 -9.00 6.61 -1.79
CA THR A 64 -8.03 7.44 -2.53
C THR A 64 -6.93 6.63 -3.21
N HIS A 65 -6.78 5.35 -2.87
CA HIS A 65 -5.66 4.50 -3.33
C HIS A 65 -5.57 4.42 -4.85
N ALA A 66 -6.69 4.16 -5.52
CA ALA A 66 -6.73 4.01 -6.98
C ALA A 66 -6.25 5.28 -7.68
N VAL A 67 -6.76 6.45 -7.23
CA VAL A 67 -6.42 7.75 -7.82
C VAL A 67 -4.95 8.09 -7.55
N ALA A 68 -4.50 8.00 -6.30
CA ALA A 68 -3.11 8.31 -5.94
C ALA A 68 -2.10 7.41 -6.67
N THR A 69 -2.40 6.11 -6.76
CA THR A 69 -1.57 5.14 -7.49
C THR A 69 -1.52 5.45 -8.97
N ALA A 70 -2.68 5.66 -9.61
CA ALA A 70 -2.75 6.00 -11.03
C ALA A 70 -2.03 7.33 -11.33
N THR A 71 -2.16 8.34 -10.46
CA THR A 71 -1.43 9.60 -10.60
C THR A 71 0.09 9.37 -10.53
N GLY A 72 0.59 8.61 -9.56
CA GLY A 72 2.03 8.27 -9.49
C GLY A 72 2.53 7.57 -10.75
N LEU A 73 1.80 6.55 -11.22
CA LEU A 73 2.15 5.83 -12.45
C LEU A 73 2.10 6.73 -13.70
N HIS A 74 1.15 7.65 -13.78
CA HIS A 74 1.10 8.64 -14.86
C HIS A 74 2.32 9.57 -14.85
N HIS A 75 2.91 9.83 -13.69
CA HIS A 75 4.14 10.61 -13.54
C HIS A 75 5.42 9.78 -13.67
N GLY A 76 5.32 8.47 -13.95
CA GLY A 76 6.50 7.62 -14.12
C GLY A 76 7.07 7.08 -12.81
N LEU A 77 6.33 7.15 -11.71
CA LEU A 77 6.79 6.71 -10.39
C LEU A 77 6.53 5.23 -10.16
N HIS A 78 7.46 4.53 -9.53
CA HIS A 78 7.19 3.23 -8.92
C HIS A 78 6.19 3.39 -7.77
N VAL A 79 5.29 2.43 -7.54
CA VAL A 79 4.26 2.60 -6.50
C VAL A 79 4.11 1.39 -5.60
N TYR A 80 4.31 1.58 -4.31
CA TYR A 80 3.79 0.70 -3.28
C TYR A 80 2.45 1.25 -2.78
N CYS A 81 1.40 0.44 -2.69
CA CYS A 81 0.08 0.87 -2.20
C CYS A 81 -0.49 -0.12 -1.18
N GLU A 82 -1.02 0.38 -0.07
CA GLU A 82 -1.71 -0.46 0.91
C GLU A 82 -2.94 -1.17 0.34
N LYS A 83 -3.30 -2.29 0.97
CA LYS A 83 -4.53 -2.99 0.65
C LYS A 83 -5.76 -2.28 1.26
N PRO A 84 -6.92 -2.34 0.58
CA PRO A 84 -7.10 -2.83 -0.78
C PRO A 84 -6.52 -1.83 -1.80
N LEU A 85 -5.92 -2.32 -2.89
CA LEU A 85 -5.34 -1.45 -3.94
C LEU A 85 -6.39 -0.50 -4.55
N THR A 86 -7.62 -0.98 -4.73
CA THR A 86 -8.74 -0.25 -5.31
C THR A 86 -10.07 -0.70 -4.68
N ARG A 87 -11.17 0.04 -4.95
CA ARG A 87 -12.51 -0.35 -4.48
C ARG A 87 -13.21 -1.31 -5.43
N THR A 88 -12.83 -1.27 -6.71
CA THR A 88 -13.45 -2.08 -7.76
C THR A 88 -12.41 -2.86 -8.57
N VAL A 89 -12.84 -3.99 -9.15
CA VAL A 89 -12.00 -4.81 -10.04
C VAL A 89 -11.62 -4.04 -11.32
N SER A 90 -12.52 -3.19 -11.84
CA SER A 90 -12.25 -2.36 -13.02
C SER A 90 -11.11 -1.37 -12.77
N GLU A 91 -11.10 -0.70 -11.62
CA GLU A 91 -9.97 0.17 -11.22
C GLU A 91 -8.67 -0.63 -11.10
N CYS A 92 -8.70 -1.82 -10.49
CA CYS A 92 -7.51 -2.67 -10.35
C CYS A 92 -6.93 -3.05 -11.72
N ARG A 93 -7.79 -3.45 -12.67
CA ARG A 93 -7.40 -3.75 -14.06
C ARG A 93 -6.80 -2.53 -14.75
N ALA A 94 -7.42 -1.36 -14.59
CA ALA A 94 -6.93 -0.12 -15.20
C ALA A 94 -5.54 0.28 -14.68
N VAL A 95 -5.32 0.19 -13.37
CA VAL A 95 -4.02 0.47 -12.73
C VAL A 95 -2.96 -0.55 -13.18
N THR A 96 -3.31 -1.83 -13.23
CA THR A 96 -2.41 -2.91 -13.68
C THR A 96 -1.95 -2.68 -15.12
N GLU A 97 -2.89 -2.39 -16.01
CA GLU A 97 -2.58 -2.11 -17.41
C GLU A 97 -1.73 -0.84 -17.58
N LEU A 98 -1.99 0.19 -16.77
CA LEU A 98 -1.18 1.40 -16.76
C LEU A 98 0.27 1.11 -16.33
N ALA A 99 0.46 0.40 -15.23
CA ALA A 99 1.79 0.00 -14.73
C ALA A 99 2.56 -0.82 -15.79
N ARG A 100 1.88 -1.79 -16.42
CA ARG A 100 2.44 -2.63 -17.48
C ARG A 100 2.88 -1.80 -18.69
N ARG A 101 2.03 -0.90 -19.19
CA ARG A 101 2.35 -0.01 -20.33
C ARG A 101 3.54 0.90 -20.01
N LYS A 102 3.59 1.43 -18.80
CA LYS A 102 4.66 2.34 -18.34
C LYS A 102 5.95 1.61 -17.95
N LYS A 103 5.92 0.27 -17.85
CA LYS A 103 7.02 -0.57 -17.35
C LYS A 103 7.47 -0.17 -15.94
N LEU A 104 6.51 0.16 -15.08
CA LEU A 104 6.76 0.57 -13.70
C LEU A 104 6.48 -0.58 -12.74
N ILE A 105 7.38 -0.74 -11.76
CA ILE A 105 7.21 -1.66 -10.64
C ILE A 105 6.09 -1.16 -9.71
N THR A 106 5.17 -2.05 -9.36
CA THR A 106 4.13 -1.82 -8.37
C THR A 106 4.06 -2.95 -7.36
N GLN A 107 3.79 -2.63 -6.09
CA GLN A 107 3.58 -3.62 -5.03
C GLN A 107 2.36 -3.24 -4.18
N MET A 108 1.50 -4.22 -3.89
CA MET A 108 0.41 -4.04 -2.93
C MET A 108 0.85 -4.50 -1.54
N GLY A 109 0.41 -3.82 -0.49
CA GLY A 109 0.69 -4.15 0.91
C GLY A 109 -0.02 -5.40 1.44
N THR A 110 0.23 -6.55 0.82
CA THR A 110 -0.23 -7.88 1.26
C THR A 110 0.76 -8.52 2.24
N GLN A 111 1.08 -7.83 3.33
CA GLN A 111 2.18 -8.23 4.23
C GLN A 111 2.03 -9.65 4.82
N ILE A 112 0.80 -10.16 4.97
CA ILE A 112 0.52 -11.51 5.47
C ILE A 112 1.12 -12.59 4.54
N HIS A 113 1.20 -12.34 3.23
CA HIS A 113 1.76 -13.28 2.26
C HIS A 113 3.31 -13.26 2.22
N ALA A 114 3.94 -12.30 2.90
CA ALA A 114 5.40 -12.20 2.97
C ALA A 114 6.02 -12.91 4.19
N GLY A 115 5.20 -13.44 5.10
CA GLY A 115 5.66 -14.15 6.30
C GLY A 115 5.94 -15.64 6.07
N ASP A 116 6.75 -16.23 6.94
CA ASP A 116 7.28 -17.60 6.81
C ASP A 116 6.20 -18.69 6.79
N ASN A 117 5.09 -18.47 7.48
CA ASN A 117 4.01 -19.46 7.56
C ASN A 117 3.37 -19.72 6.19
N TYR A 118 3.02 -18.67 5.43
CA TYR A 118 2.43 -18.84 4.11
C TYR A 118 3.44 -19.40 3.09
N ARG A 119 4.72 -19.05 3.21
CA ARG A 119 5.79 -19.62 2.37
C ARG A 119 5.89 -21.13 2.56
N ARG A 120 5.96 -21.59 3.82
CA ARG A 120 6.03 -23.02 4.15
C ARG A 120 4.82 -23.81 3.65
N VAL A 121 3.61 -23.25 3.78
CA VAL A 121 2.39 -23.88 3.25
C VAL A 121 2.48 -24.00 1.72
N VAL A 122 2.91 -22.96 1.02
CA VAL A 122 3.09 -23.00 -0.44
C VAL A 122 4.16 -24.01 -0.85
N GLU A 123 5.26 -24.11 -0.12
CA GLU A 123 6.32 -25.10 -0.36
C GLU A 123 5.79 -26.53 -0.23
N LEU A 124 5.05 -26.83 0.84
CA LEU A 124 4.44 -28.15 1.05
C LEU A 124 3.45 -28.52 -0.06
N LEU A 125 2.64 -27.55 -0.52
CA LEU A 125 1.74 -27.75 -1.65
C LEU A 125 2.49 -28.02 -2.95
N ARG A 126 3.56 -27.28 -3.23
CA ARG A 126 4.39 -27.46 -4.43
C ARG A 126 5.20 -28.75 -4.42
N ALA A 127 5.58 -29.23 -3.25
CA ALA A 127 6.26 -30.50 -3.06
C ALA A 127 5.31 -31.72 -3.12
N ASP A 128 4.03 -31.49 -3.42
CA ASP A 128 2.97 -32.52 -3.40
C ASP A 128 2.88 -33.28 -2.06
N ALA A 129 3.30 -32.63 -0.96
CA ALA A 129 3.47 -33.29 0.34
C ALA A 129 2.14 -33.78 0.97
N ILE A 130 1.00 -33.29 0.48
CA ILE A 130 -0.34 -33.66 0.96
C ILE A 130 -1.25 -34.20 -0.14
N GLY A 131 -0.74 -34.38 -1.37
CA GLY A 131 -1.53 -34.71 -2.55
C GLY A 131 -2.52 -33.61 -2.97
N THR A 132 -3.51 -33.97 -3.77
CA THR A 132 -4.55 -33.05 -4.24
C THR A 132 -5.37 -32.46 -3.08
N VAL A 133 -5.29 -31.13 -2.92
CA VAL A 133 -6.10 -30.40 -1.93
C VAL A 133 -7.59 -30.58 -2.22
N LYS A 134 -8.33 -31.09 -1.23
CA LYS A 134 -9.79 -31.28 -1.34
C LYS A 134 -10.59 -30.16 -0.67
N GLU A 135 -10.04 -29.53 0.37
CA GLU A 135 -10.76 -28.57 1.18
C GLU A 135 -9.80 -27.56 1.83
N VAL A 136 -10.26 -26.31 2.00
CA VAL A 136 -9.50 -25.25 2.68
C VAL A 136 -10.43 -24.53 3.65
N HIS A 137 -10.04 -24.50 4.93
CA HIS A 137 -10.78 -23.83 6.00
C HIS A 137 -10.05 -22.54 6.36
N VAL A 138 -10.71 -21.39 6.19
CA VAL A 138 -10.12 -20.08 6.51
C VAL A 138 -11.00 -19.37 7.53
N TRP A 139 -10.43 -19.04 8.69
CA TRP A 139 -11.10 -18.25 9.71
C TRP A 139 -10.45 -16.87 9.79
N VAL A 140 -11.26 -15.81 9.72
CA VAL A 140 -10.83 -14.45 10.06
C VAL A 140 -11.63 -14.02 11.29
N GLY A 141 -10.95 -13.89 12.44
CA GLY A 141 -11.57 -13.37 13.66
C GLY A 141 -11.94 -11.91 13.45
N GLY A 142 -13.20 -11.63 13.13
CA GLY A 142 -13.67 -10.27 12.82
C GLY A 142 -14.12 -9.54 14.08
N ASN A 143 -13.40 -8.47 14.45
CA ASN A 143 -14.06 -7.25 14.89
C ASN A 143 -14.23 -6.35 13.65
N LEU A 144 -15.19 -6.74 12.80
CA LEU A 144 -15.63 -5.96 11.64
C LEU A 144 -16.82 -5.15 12.13
N GLY A 145 -16.57 -3.92 12.58
CA GLY A 145 -17.59 -3.06 13.19
C GLY A 145 -18.85 -2.91 12.32
N GLY A 146 -19.89 -3.63 12.72
CA GLY A 146 -21.30 -3.38 12.43
C GLY A 146 -21.99 -3.29 13.78
N GLY A 147 -22.54 -2.12 14.09
CA GLY A 147 -22.88 -1.73 15.46
C GLY A 147 -24.00 -2.53 16.10
N SER A 148 -24.05 -2.43 17.43
CA SER A 148 -25.31 -2.49 18.18
C SER A 148 -25.53 -1.10 18.79
N ARG A 149 -26.52 -0.38 18.26
CA ARG A 149 -27.34 0.49 19.10
C ARG A 149 -28.08 -0.44 20.06
N GLY A 150 -27.76 -0.33 21.34
CA GLY A 150 -28.51 -0.85 22.47
C GLY A 150 -28.55 0.25 23.52
#